data_AF-A0A2I0HJM3-F1
#
_entry.id   AF-A0A2I0HJM3-F1
#
_cell.length_a   1.000
_cell.length_b   1.000
_cell.length_c   1.000
_cell.angle_alpha   90.00
_cell.angle_beta   90.00
_cell.angle_gamma   90.00
#
_symmetry.space_group_name_H-M   'P 1'
#
loop_
_entity.id
_entity.type
_entity.pdbx_description
1 polymer ?
#
loop_
_entity_poly.entity_id
_entity_poly.type
_entity_poly.pdbx_seq_one_letter_code
_entity_poly.pdbx_strand_id
1 'polypeptide(L)'
;MASNKRLATIVDPTNNFPLECVIRRVFRSSRDEECMLLCPVDTPVQILKSTNVYGWSAVNDEEVESILPAAAYALAKIHMHLVYSGFCYTARGGFCYSEDDIFDFHTGNLLLFFLLIHVCYISDDGQDVDGLPTEGVEITCFHMDGAHYMIYTPSNPLLFVAVKDQNGQLQIADDDLLEDPAIISAIDEETEFNALVEEEDALLESLIMGER
;
A
#
# COMPACT_ATOMS: atom_id res chain seq x y z
N MET A 1 18.46 -6.53 27.08
CA MET A 1 18.97 -6.96 25.76
C MET A 1 17.81 -6.84 24.80
N ALA A 2 17.72 -5.74 24.04
CA ALA A 2 16.69 -5.59 23.03
C ALA A 2 16.92 -6.67 21.96
N SER A 3 15.90 -7.48 21.68
CA SER A 3 15.94 -8.38 20.54
C SER A 3 16.10 -7.52 19.29
N ASN A 4 17.27 -7.57 18.65
CA ASN A 4 17.68 -6.79 17.47
C ASN A 4 16.93 -7.17 16.18
N LYS A 5 15.82 -7.90 16.27
CA LYS A 5 15.01 -8.28 15.10
C LYS A 5 13.72 -7.47 15.11
N ARG A 6 13.70 -6.37 14.35
CA ARG A 6 12.48 -5.66 13.95
C ARG A 6 11.81 -6.31 12.72
N LEU A 7 12.10 -7.58 12.46
CA LEU A 7 11.53 -8.33 11.34
C LEU A 7 10.67 -9.47 11.89
N ALA A 8 9.55 -9.69 11.22
CA ALA A 8 8.60 -10.76 11.50
C ALA A 8 8.18 -11.39 10.17
N THR A 9 7.95 -12.71 10.18
CA THR A 9 7.41 -13.43 9.03
C THR A 9 6.00 -13.90 9.38
N ILE A 10 5.01 -13.51 8.60
CA ILE A 10 3.66 -14.08 8.66
C ILE A 10 3.54 -15.08 7.50
N VAL A 11 2.87 -16.21 7.71
CA VAL A 11 2.70 -17.23 6.66
C VAL A 11 1.20 -17.41 6.42
N ASP A 12 0.76 -17.27 5.18
CA ASP A 12 -0.62 -17.55 4.81
C ASP A 12 -0.90 -19.07 4.97
N PRO A 13 -1.86 -19.46 5.82
CA PRO A 13 -2.16 -20.87 6.04
C PRO A 13 -2.73 -21.58 4.80
N THR A 14 -3.24 -20.84 3.83
CA THR A 14 -3.91 -21.38 2.63
C THR A 14 -2.91 -21.88 1.59
N ASN A 15 -1.89 -21.07 1.28
CA ASN A 15 -0.90 -21.36 0.24
C ASN A 15 0.53 -21.56 0.78
N ASN A 16 0.76 -21.35 2.07
CA ASN A 16 2.08 -21.38 2.75
C ASN A 16 3.08 -20.35 2.20
N PHE A 17 2.60 -19.24 1.66
CA PHE A 17 3.47 -18.16 1.21
C PHE A 17 3.82 -17.24 2.38
N PRO A 18 5.11 -16.90 2.55
CA PRO A 18 5.55 -16.00 3.60
C PRO A 18 5.44 -14.53 3.16
N LEU A 19 5.07 -13.68 4.11
CA LEU A 19 5.22 -12.23 4.05
C LEU A 19 6.25 -11.80 5.10
N GLU A 20 7.36 -11.24 4.63
CA GLU A 20 8.34 -10.59 5.50
C GLU A 20 7.87 -9.16 5.83
N CYS A 21 7.78 -8.87 7.12
CA CYS A 21 7.31 -7.59 7.64
C CYS A 21 8.33 -6.94 8.58
N VAL A 22 8.35 -5.62 8.57
CA VAL A 22 8.95 -4.80 9.63
C VAL A 22 7.94 -4.65 10.76
N ILE A 23 8.41 -4.88 11.99
CA ILE A 23 7.65 -4.60 13.21
C ILE A 23 7.71 -3.09 13.46
N ARG A 24 6.59 -2.41 13.21
CA ARG A 24 6.41 -0.97 13.47
C ARG A 24 6.21 -0.72 14.96
N ARG A 25 5.34 -1.53 15.58
CA ARG A 25 4.99 -1.40 17.00
C ARG A 25 4.69 -2.75 17.63
N VAL A 26 4.98 -2.87 18.92
CA VAL A 26 4.51 -3.96 19.79
C VAL A 26 3.69 -3.33 20.92
N PHE A 27 2.48 -3.83 21.14
CA PHE A 27 1.54 -3.27 22.10
C PHE A 27 0.65 -4.38 22.68
N ARG A 28 -0.26 -4.02 23.58
CA ARG A 28 -1.23 -4.97 24.15
C ARG A 28 -2.65 -4.57 23.82
N SER A 29 -3.50 -5.53 23.48
CA SER A 29 -4.94 -5.31 23.33
C SER A 29 -5.59 -4.97 24.68
N SER A 30 -6.86 -4.54 24.66
CA SER A 30 -7.63 -4.34 25.89
C SER A 30 -7.82 -5.64 26.70
N ARG A 31 -7.59 -6.80 26.06
CA ARG A 31 -7.65 -8.15 26.66
C ARG A 31 -6.27 -8.66 27.15
N ASP A 32 -5.25 -7.81 27.15
CA ASP A 32 -3.86 -8.14 27.54
C ASP A 32 -3.12 -9.10 26.58
N GLU A 33 -3.58 -9.22 25.33
CA GLU A 33 -2.90 -10.02 24.30
C GLU A 33 -1.77 -9.21 23.65
N GLU A 34 -0.62 -9.85 23.40
CA GLU A 34 0.52 -9.18 22.74
C GLU A 34 0.26 -9.06 21.24
N CYS A 35 0.06 -7.81 20.79
CA CYS A 35 -0.20 -7.47 19.39
C CYS A 35 1.04 -6.81 18.77
N MET A 36 1.18 -6.99 17.46
CA MET A 36 2.22 -6.37 16.64
C MET A 36 1.58 -5.65 15.47
N LEU A 37 2.02 -4.42 15.23
CA LEU A 37 1.71 -3.68 14.01
C LEU A 37 2.86 -3.90 13.02
N LEU A 38 2.52 -4.44 11.86
CA LEU A 38 3.46 -4.95 10.87
C LEU A 38 3.26 -4.23 9.54
N CYS A 39 4.35 -3.95 8.83
CA CYS A 39 4.34 -3.41 7.47
C CYS A 39 5.21 -4.29 6.58
N PRO A 40 4.82 -4.63 5.34
CA PRO A 40 5.67 -5.38 4.41
C PRO A 40 7.06 -4.78 4.26
N VAL A 41 8.08 -5.63 4.12
CA VAL A 41 9.46 -5.18 3.83
C VAL A 41 9.59 -4.65 2.40
N ASP A 42 8.90 -5.28 1.45
CA ASP A 42 8.84 -4.86 0.05
C ASP A 42 7.67 -3.87 -0.15
N THR A 43 7.78 -2.95 -1.11
CA THR A 43 6.77 -1.92 -1.38
C THR A 43 5.41 -2.55 -1.73
N PRO A 44 4.32 -2.29 -0.98
CA PRO A 44 2.99 -2.76 -1.32
C PRO A 44 2.55 -2.22 -2.70
N VAL A 45 1.91 -3.06 -3.51
CA VAL A 45 1.41 -2.63 -4.82
C VAL A 45 -0.04 -3.05 -5.04
N GLN A 46 -0.76 -2.22 -5.76
CA GLN A 46 -2.09 -2.51 -6.26
C GLN A 46 -2.11 -2.36 -7.78
N ILE A 47 -3.01 -3.09 -8.44
CA ILE A 47 -3.17 -3.05 -9.88
C ILE A 47 -4.56 -2.48 -10.20
N LEU A 48 -4.59 -1.39 -10.94
CA LEU A 48 -5.80 -0.76 -11.43
C LEU A 48 -5.97 -1.02 -12.92
N LYS A 49 -7.23 -1.11 -13.35
CA LYS A 49 -7.63 -1.25 -14.75
C LYS A 49 -8.24 0.05 -15.24
N SER A 50 -7.89 0.46 -16.45
CA SER A 50 -8.50 1.61 -17.11
C SER A 50 -9.95 1.32 -17.45
N THR A 51 -10.82 2.27 -17.17
CA THR A 51 -12.21 2.27 -17.63
C THR A 51 -12.36 3.16 -18.87
N ASN A 52 -13.40 2.90 -19.67
CA ASN A 52 -13.64 3.57 -20.95
C ASN A 52 -13.86 5.10 -20.84
N VAL A 53 -14.01 5.65 -19.63
CA VAL A 53 -14.36 7.06 -19.38
C VAL A 53 -13.28 7.78 -18.56
N TYR A 54 -12.01 7.42 -18.75
CA TYR A 54 -10.84 8.03 -18.10
C TYR A 54 -10.65 7.72 -16.61
N GLY A 55 -11.49 6.87 -16.03
CA GLY A 55 -11.36 6.42 -14.64
C GLY A 55 -10.50 5.17 -14.50
N TRP A 56 -10.01 4.94 -13.30
CA TRP A 56 -9.39 3.68 -12.90
C TRP A 56 -10.33 2.90 -11.99
N SER A 57 -10.30 1.58 -12.08
CA SER A 57 -11.04 0.69 -11.19
C SER A 57 -10.14 -0.42 -10.66
N ALA A 58 -10.42 -0.90 -9.45
CA ALA A 58 -9.79 -2.10 -8.92
C ALA A 58 -10.00 -3.30 -9.86
N VAL A 59 -9.00 -4.16 -9.96
CA VAL A 59 -9.09 -5.45 -10.65
C VAL A 59 -9.73 -6.47 -9.71
N ASN A 60 -10.69 -7.24 -10.19
CA ASN A 60 -11.34 -8.29 -9.38
C ASN A 60 -10.46 -9.56 -9.28
N ASP A 61 -10.76 -10.41 -8.30
CA ASP A 61 -9.99 -11.63 -8.02
C ASP A 61 -9.99 -12.66 -9.16
N GLU A 62 -11.04 -12.68 -10.00
CA GLU A 62 -11.09 -13.58 -11.16
C GLU A 62 -10.13 -13.14 -12.27
N GLU A 63 -9.98 -11.83 -12.46
CA GLU A 63 -9.12 -11.23 -13.48
C GLU A 63 -7.67 -11.13 -13.01
N VAL A 64 -7.42 -10.92 -11.70
CA VAL A 64 -6.08 -10.64 -11.19
C VAL A 64 -5.08 -11.72 -11.58
N GLU A 65 -5.45 -12.99 -11.40
CA GLU A 65 -4.60 -14.15 -11.73
C GLU A 65 -4.18 -14.18 -13.19
N SER A 66 -5.04 -13.71 -14.10
CA SER A 66 -4.76 -13.67 -15.54
C SER A 66 -3.76 -12.57 -15.91
N ILE A 67 -3.72 -11.47 -15.16
CA ILE A 67 -2.85 -10.31 -15.43
C ILE A 67 -1.50 -10.40 -14.69
N LEU A 68 -1.37 -11.24 -13.65
CA LEU A 68 -0.13 -11.36 -12.86
C LEU A 68 1.13 -11.61 -13.73
N PRO A 69 1.12 -12.48 -14.76
CA PRO A 69 2.29 -12.66 -15.62
C PRO A 69 2.70 -11.38 -16.37
N ALA A 70 1.71 -10.60 -16.83
CA ALA A 70 1.95 -9.34 -17.53
C ALA A 70 2.44 -8.24 -16.57
N ALA A 71 1.85 -8.17 -15.37
CA ALA A 71 2.26 -7.26 -14.31
C ALA A 71 3.69 -7.54 -13.83
N ALA A 72 4.03 -8.81 -13.61
CA ALA A 72 5.38 -9.25 -13.25
C ALA A 72 6.40 -8.89 -14.34
N TYR A 73 6.02 -9.05 -15.62
CA TYR A 73 6.87 -8.64 -16.74
C TYR A 73 7.05 -7.12 -16.82
N ALA A 74 6.02 -6.34 -16.53
CA ALA A 74 6.09 -4.88 -16.51
C ALA A 74 7.06 -4.38 -15.42
N LEU A 75 6.93 -4.89 -14.19
CA LEU A 75 7.86 -4.60 -13.09
C LEU A 75 9.29 -5.03 -13.41
N ALA A 76 9.47 -6.19 -14.05
CA ALA A 76 10.81 -6.68 -14.40
C ALA A 76 11.55 -5.73 -15.38
N LYS A 77 10.83 -5.01 -16.25
CA LYS A 77 11.44 -4.02 -17.16
C LYS A 77 12.07 -2.83 -16.43
N ILE A 78 11.55 -2.50 -15.25
CA ILE A 78 12.07 -1.44 -14.39
C ILE A 78 12.89 -2.01 -13.22
N HIS A 79 13.38 -3.23 -13.34
CA HIS A 79 14.21 -3.91 -12.33
C HIS A 79 13.52 -4.13 -10.98
N MET A 80 12.20 -4.27 -10.98
CA MET A 80 11.42 -4.71 -9.83
C MET A 80 10.86 -6.12 -10.04
N HIS A 81 10.61 -6.83 -8.95
CA HIS A 81 10.03 -8.17 -8.95
C HIS A 81 8.71 -8.18 -8.21
N LEU A 82 7.65 -8.62 -8.89
CA LEU A 82 6.37 -8.87 -8.23
C LEU A 82 6.52 -10.06 -7.26
N VAL A 83 6.11 -9.86 -6.02
CA VAL A 83 6.08 -10.87 -4.96
C VAL A 83 4.64 -10.97 -4.46
N TYR A 84 4.16 -12.21 -4.32
CA TYR A 84 2.83 -12.51 -3.79
C TYR A 84 2.97 -13.33 -2.52
N SER A 85 2.30 -12.90 -1.46
CA SER A 85 2.46 -13.45 -0.10
C SER A 85 1.18 -14.05 0.49
N GLY A 86 0.12 -14.20 -0.32
CA GLY A 86 -1.20 -14.63 0.16
C GLY A 86 -2.02 -13.51 0.79
N PHE A 87 -1.36 -12.51 1.40
CA PHE A 87 -2.01 -11.36 2.03
C PHE A 87 -2.04 -10.12 1.13
N CYS A 88 -0.97 -9.88 0.38
CA CYS A 88 -0.86 -8.75 -0.53
C CYS A 88 0.16 -9.01 -1.65
N TYR A 89 0.15 -8.13 -2.63
CA TYR A 89 1.19 -8.00 -3.64
C TYR A 89 2.20 -6.94 -3.21
N THR A 90 3.48 -7.24 -3.40
CA THR A 90 4.56 -6.28 -3.19
C THR A 90 5.52 -6.27 -4.39
N ALA A 91 6.21 -5.15 -4.59
CA ALA A 91 7.26 -5.01 -5.57
C ALA A 91 8.62 -4.92 -4.86
N ARG A 92 9.46 -5.92 -5.09
CA ARG A 92 10.83 -5.96 -4.60
C ARG A 92 11.77 -5.33 -5.60
N GLY A 93 12.45 -4.26 -5.21
CA GLY A 93 13.43 -3.57 -6.04
C GLY A 93 13.74 -2.19 -5.48
N GLY A 94 14.64 -1.47 -6.13
CA GLY A 94 14.85 -0.05 -5.82
C GLY A 94 13.66 0.75 -6.36
N PHE A 95 12.97 1.48 -5.49
CA PHE A 95 11.89 2.37 -5.87
C PHE A 95 12.35 3.82 -5.70
N CYS A 96 12.23 4.61 -6.75
CA CYS A 96 12.49 6.04 -6.75
C CYS A 96 11.41 6.68 -7.63
N TYR A 97 10.83 7.77 -7.14
CA TYR A 97 9.77 8.50 -7.84
C TYR A 97 10.01 10.00 -7.72
N SER A 98 9.41 10.78 -8.62
CA SER A 98 9.30 12.22 -8.50
C SER A 98 7.86 12.63 -8.19
N GLU A 99 7.65 13.91 -7.93
CA GLU A 99 6.31 14.49 -7.78
C GLU A 99 5.41 14.26 -9.01
N ASP A 100 6.01 14.09 -10.20
CA ASP A 100 5.27 13.81 -11.43
C ASP A 100 4.64 12.40 -11.45
N ASP A 101 5.15 11.49 -10.63
CA ASP A 101 4.64 10.13 -10.49
C ASP A 101 3.54 10.03 -9.42
N ILE A 102 3.32 11.09 -8.63
CA ILE A 102 2.29 11.16 -7.58
C ILE A 102 0.95 11.52 -8.21
N PHE A 103 -0.10 10.80 -7.83
CA PHE A 103 -1.45 11.11 -8.25
C PHE A 103 -2.43 11.01 -7.07
N ASP A 104 -3.32 12.00 -6.98
CA ASP A 104 -4.37 12.07 -5.98
C ASP A 104 -5.75 11.89 -6.65
N PHE A 105 -6.57 11.01 -6.07
CA PHE A 105 -7.95 10.77 -6.49
C PHE A 105 -8.97 11.70 -5.83
N HIS A 106 -8.62 12.36 -4.71
CA HIS A 106 -9.53 13.23 -3.95
C HIS A 106 -9.56 14.66 -4.48
N THR A 107 -8.50 15.15 -5.12
CA THR A 107 -8.49 16.50 -5.66
C THR A 107 -9.01 16.51 -7.11
N GLY A 108 -10.19 17.10 -7.31
CA GLY A 108 -10.74 17.51 -8.61
C GLY A 108 -9.92 18.61 -9.31
N ASN A 109 -8.60 18.53 -9.26
CA ASN A 109 -7.64 19.42 -9.89
C ASN A 109 -6.60 18.63 -10.70
N LEU A 110 -7.08 17.58 -11.36
CA LEU A 110 -6.42 16.82 -12.42
C LEU A 110 -6.32 17.65 -13.73
N LEU A 111 -6.01 18.95 -13.61
CA LEU A 111 -6.26 19.92 -14.67
C LEU A 111 -5.03 20.49 -15.38
N LEU A 112 -3.79 20.17 -15.00
CA LEU A 112 -2.63 20.81 -15.67
C LEU A 112 -1.51 19.91 -16.19
N PHE A 113 -1.39 18.64 -15.80
CA PHE A 113 -0.41 17.75 -16.45
C PHE A 113 -0.96 16.90 -17.60
N PHE A 114 -2.29 16.83 -17.75
CA PHE A 114 -2.97 16.13 -18.85
C PHE A 114 -3.24 17.04 -20.08
N LEU A 115 -2.37 18.02 -20.36
CA LEU A 115 -2.36 18.68 -21.68
C LEU A 115 -1.56 17.89 -22.72
N LEU A 116 -1.62 16.54 -22.68
CA LEU A 116 -1.27 15.73 -23.86
C LEU A 116 -2.09 14.46 -24.10
N ILE A 117 -2.96 13.98 -23.21
CA ILE A 117 -4.02 13.01 -23.55
C ILE A 117 -5.22 13.28 -22.61
N HIS A 118 -6.44 13.20 -23.15
CA HIS A 118 -7.69 13.76 -22.62
C HIS A 118 -8.04 13.44 -21.15
N VAL A 119 -8.47 14.50 -20.45
CA VAL A 119 -8.75 14.63 -19.00
C VAL A 119 -10.06 14.01 -18.55
N CYS A 120 -9.99 13.47 -17.33
CA CYS A 120 -11.01 12.85 -16.51
C CYS A 120 -11.91 13.88 -15.78
N TYR A 121 -13.20 13.57 -15.65
CA TYR A 121 -14.15 14.27 -14.76
C TYR A 121 -14.69 13.22 -13.78
N ILE A 122 -14.54 13.45 -12.47
CA ILE A 122 -15.12 12.59 -11.42
C ILE A 122 -16.42 13.24 -10.95
N SER A 123 -17.48 12.43 -10.79
CA SER A 123 -18.78 12.86 -10.28
C SER A 123 -18.73 13.13 -8.78
N ASP A 124 -19.21 14.31 -8.41
CA ASP A 124 -19.38 14.86 -7.06
C ASP A 124 -20.59 14.24 -6.35
N ASP A 125 -20.45 13.05 -5.77
CA ASP A 125 -21.51 12.44 -4.94
C ASP A 125 -21.04 12.08 -3.51
N GLY A 126 -19.89 12.58 -3.05
CA GLY A 126 -19.56 12.72 -1.61
C GLY A 126 -19.71 11.47 -0.72
N GLN A 127 -19.80 10.28 -1.31
CA GLN A 127 -19.81 9.00 -0.61
C GLN A 127 -18.48 8.33 -0.89
N ASP A 128 -17.68 8.13 0.16
CA ASP A 128 -16.64 7.12 0.18
C ASP A 128 -17.28 5.79 -0.22
N VAL A 129 -17.03 5.38 -1.46
CA VAL A 129 -17.32 4.04 -1.93
C VAL A 129 -16.10 3.19 -1.59
N ASP A 130 -16.36 2.18 -0.75
CA ASP A 130 -15.42 1.13 -0.39
C ASP A 130 -14.68 0.61 -1.65
N GLY A 131 -13.36 0.73 -1.67
CA GLY A 131 -12.52 0.31 -2.81
C GLY A 131 -12.14 1.38 -3.84
N LEU A 132 -12.31 2.68 -3.56
CA LEU A 132 -11.66 3.71 -4.36
C LEU A 132 -10.14 3.73 -4.10
N PRO A 133 -9.33 3.84 -5.15
CA PRO A 133 -7.89 3.96 -4.99
C PRO A 133 -7.56 5.29 -4.28
N THR A 134 -6.72 5.22 -3.25
CA THR A 134 -6.19 6.39 -2.53
C THR A 134 -5.10 7.06 -3.33
N GLU A 135 -4.70 8.28 -2.93
CA GLU A 135 -3.44 8.88 -3.39
C GLU A 135 -2.30 7.85 -3.36
N GLY A 136 -1.43 7.92 -4.36
CA GLY A 136 -0.31 7.00 -4.48
C GLY A 136 0.67 7.41 -5.56
N VAL A 137 1.60 6.52 -5.81
CA VAL A 137 2.69 6.73 -6.78
C VAL A 137 2.61 5.69 -7.88
N GLU A 138 2.58 6.15 -9.13
CA GLU A 138 2.61 5.28 -10.30
C GLU A 138 3.98 4.59 -10.37
N ILE A 139 3.97 3.26 -10.44
CA ILE A 139 5.21 2.48 -10.57
C ILE A 139 5.44 2.17 -12.05
N THR A 140 4.43 1.62 -12.72
CA THR A 140 4.51 1.30 -14.15
C THR A 140 3.13 0.97 -14.72
N CYS A 141 3.01 1.07 -16.04
CA CYS A 141 1.81 0.69 -16.78
C CYS A 141 2.06 -0.48 -17.74
N PHE A 142 1.02 -1.27 -17.99
CA PHE A 142 1.05 -2.34 -19.00
C PHE A 142 -0.29 -2.50 -19.71
N HIS A 143 -0.24 -3.15 -20.87
CA HIS A 143 -1.42 -3.38 -21.70
C HIS A 143 -1.61 -4.89 -21.87
N MET A 144 -2.85 -5.36 -21.73
CA MET A 144 -3.22 -6.76 -21.95
C MET A 144 -4.64 -6.83 -22.50
N ASP A 145 -4.85 -7.62 -23.56
CA ASP A 145 -6.17 -7.88 -24.15
C ASP A 145 -7.01 -6.63 -24.47
N GLY A 146 -6.35 -5.53 -24.85
CA GLY A 146 -7.00 -4.26 -25.17
C GLY A 146 -7.37 -3.39 -23.97
N ALA A 147 -7.08 -3.85 -22.75
CA ALA A 147 -7.18 -3.07 -21.52
C ALA A 147 -5.81 -2.50 -21.11
N HIS A 148 -5.84 -1.34 -20.46
CA HIS A 148 -4.67 -0.69 -19.88
C HIS A 148 -4.69 -0.87 -18.36
N TYR A 149 -3.53 -1.15 -17.77
CA TYR A 149 -3.38 -1.39 -16.35
C TYR A 149 -2.26 -0.53 -15.79
N MET A 150 -2.43 -0.08 -14.54
CA MET A 150 -1.44 0.66 -13.78
C MET A 150 -1.10 -0.11 -12.52
N ILE A 151 0.18 -0.24 -12.24
CA ILE A 151 0.71 -0.73 -10.97
C ILE A 151 1.13 0.50 -10.18
N TYR A 152 0.60 0.64 -8.97
CA TYR A 152 0.89 1.78 -8.11
C TYR A 152 1.09 1.33 -6.66
N THR A 153 1.82 2.14 -5.89
CA THR A 153 1.87 2.00 -4.43
C THR A 153 0.97 3.05 -3.79
N PRO A 154 0.04 2.68 -2.89
CA PRO A 154 -0.69 3.65 -2.10
C PRO A 154 0.25 4.50 -1.23
N SER A 155 -0.11 5.76 -0.99
CA SER A 155 0.63 6.64 -0.06
C SER A 155 0.47 6.18 1.39
N ASN A 156 -0.74 5.71 1.76
CA ASN A 156 -0.97 5.15 3.08
C ASN A 156 -0.24 3.80 3.22
N PRO A 157 0.57 3.60 4.28
CA PRO A 157 1.28 2.35 4.49
C PRO A 157 0.31 1.20 4.71
N LEU A 158 0.59 0.06 4.07
CA LEU A 158 -0.18 -1.16 4.32
C LEU A 158 0.21 -1.75 5.68
N LEU A 159 -0.73 -1.71 6.63
CA LEU A 159 -0.53 -2.18 7.99
C LEU A 159 -1.30 -3.48 8.25
N PHE A 160 -0.64 -4.43 8.91
CA PHE A 160 -1.24 -5.65 9.42
C PHE A 160 -1.16 -5.67 10.94
N VAL A 161 -2.26 -6.04 11.59
CA VAL A 161 -2.24 -6.36 13.03
C VAL A 161 -2.06 -7.86 13.15
N ALA A 162 -1.02 -8.27 13.88
CA ALA A 162 -0.72 -9.68 14.11
C ALA A 162 -0.64 -10.00 15.60
N VAL A 163 -1.07 -11.20 15.94
CA VAL A 163 -0.96 -11.81 17.26
C VAL A 163 -0.24 -13.14 17.18
N LYS A 164 0.36 -13.56 18.29
CA LYS A 164 0.92 -14.91 18.40
C LYS A 164 -0.17 -15.89 18.82
N ASP A 165 -0.27 -16.99 18.10
CA ASP A 165 -1.09 -18.12 18.49
C ASP A 165 -0.49 -18.87 19.70
N GLN A 166 -1.17 -19.92 20.15
CA GLN A 166 -0.73 -20.77 21.27
C GLN A 166 0.61 -21.48 20.99
N ASN A 167 1.00 -21.63 19.73
CA ASN A 167 2.26 -22.23 19.30
C ASN A 167 3.37 -21.17 19.11
N GLY A 168 3.07 -19.89 19.33
CA GLY A 168 3.99 -18.78 19.11
C GLY A 168 4.14 -18.36 17.64
N GLN A 169 3.30 -18.86 16.73
CA GLN A 169 3.27 -18.45 15.33
C GLN A 169 2.45 -17.17 15.17
N LEU A 170 2.91 -16.27 14.29
CA LEU A 170 2.18 -15.04 14.00
C LEU A 170 1.01 -15.31 13.07
N GLN A 171 -0.15 -14.75 13.42
CA GLN A 171 -1.38 -14.79 12.64
C GLN A 171 -1.95 -13.37 12.58
N ILE A 172 -2.65 -13.06 11.49
CA ILE A 172 -3.39 -11.80 11.37
C ILE A 172 -4.54 -11.82 12.38
N ALA A 173 -4.76 -10.69 13.04
CA ALA A 173 -5.89 -10.49 13.95
C ALA A 173 -7.22 -10.70 13.21
N ASP A 174 -8.17 -11.35 13.86
CA ASP A 174 -9.53 -11.46 13.34
C ASP A 174 -10.30 -10.15 13.50
N ASP A 175 -11.47 -10.06 12.85
CA ASP A 175 -12.30 -8.85 12.84
C ASP A 175 -12.69 -8.41 14.26
N ASP A 176 -13.02 -9.36 15.14
CA ASP A 176 -13.39 -9.11 16.54
C ASP A 176 -12.25 -8.41 17.31
N LEU A 177 -11.00 -8.80 17.02
CA LEU A 177 -9.82 -8.20 17.63
C LEU A 177 -9.47 -6.86 16.98
N LEU A 178 -9.68 -6.70 15.67
CA LEU A 178 -9.46 -5.41 14.98
C LEU A 178 -10.37 -4.28 15.51
N GLU A 179 -11.54 -4.62 16.06
CA GLU A 179 -12.44 -3.68 16.74
C GLU A 179 -11.98 -3.29 18.16
N ASP A 180 -10.89 -3.87 18.69
CA ASP A 180 -10.37 -3.55 20.01
C ASP A 180 -9.86 -2.08 20.08
N PRO A 181 -10.30 -1.28 21.08
CA PRO A 181 -9.91 0.12 21.18
C PRO A 181 -8.40 0.35 21.28
N ALA A 182 -7.64 -0.59 21.85
CA ALA A 182 -6.19 -0.47 21.94
C ALA A 182 -5.51 -0.73 20.59
N ILE A 183 -6.11 -1.55 19.72
CA ILE A 183 -5.65 -1.76 18.35
C ILE A 183 -5.93 -0.53 17.50
N ILE A 184 -7.16 -0.01 17.54
CA ILE A 184 -7.55 1.21 16.83
C ILE A 184 -6.62 2.36 17.23
N SER A 185 -6.42 2.59 18.53
CA SER A 185 -5.50 3.61 19.04
C SER A 185 -4.06 3.41 18.56
N ALA A 186 -3.58 2.16 18.47
CA ALA A 186 -2.22 1.89 18.00
C ALA A 186 -2.06 2.18 16.50
N ILE A 187 -3.09 1.93 15.69
CA ILE A 187 -3.12 2.25 14.25
C ILE A 187 -3.18 3.77 14.06
N ASP A 188 -4.05 4.47 14.80
CA ASP A 188 -4.19 5.92 14.74
C ASP A 188 -2.88 6.62 15.11
N GLU A 189 -2.24 6.20 16.21
CA GLU A 189 -0.96 6.75 16.64
C GLU A 189 0.18 6.51 15.63
N GLU A 190 0.20 5.35 14.96
CA GLU A 190 1.19 5.08 13.90
C GLU A 190 0.93 5.94 12.66
N THR A 191 -0.34 6.16 12.33
CA THR A 191 -0.75 7.00 11.19
C THR A 191 -0.37 8.46 11.44
N GLU A 192 -0.68 8.98 12.64
CA GLU A 192 -0.28 10.33 13.06
C GLU A 192 1.25 10.48 13.07
N PHE A 193 1.97 9.47 13.58
CA PHE A 193 3.43 9.49 13.56
C PHE A 193 3.99 9.58 12.14
N ASN A 194 3.47 8.80 11.19
CA ASN A 194 3.95 8.86 9.80
C ASN A 194 3.65 10.22 9.16
N ALA A 195 2.47 10.80 9.38
CA ALA A 195 2.12 12.12 8.87
C ALA A 195 3.07 13.22 9.40
N LEU A 196 3.44 13.15 10.68
CA LEU A 196 4.39 14.10 11.27
C LEU A 196 5.81 13.95 10.69
N VAL A 197 6.24 12.72 10.37
CA VAL A 197 7.54 12.47 9.74
C VAL A 197 7.58 13.06 8.33
N GLU A 198 6.51 12.91 7.55
CA GLU A 198 6.38 13.51 6.21
C GLU A 198 6.39 15.04 6.27
N GLU A 199 5.69 15.65 7.24
CA GLU A 199 5.71 17.09 7.45
C GLU A 199 7.13 17.60 7.81
N GLU A 200 7.84 16.87 8.67
CA GLU A 200 9.23 17.20 9.02
C GLU A 200 10.16 17.14 7.80
N ASP A 201 10.07 16.08 7.00
CA ASP A 201 10.87 15.92 5.78
C ASP A 201 10.60 17.05 4.78
N ALA A 202 9.33 17.40 4.56
CA ALA A 202 8.96 18.52 3.69
C ALA A 202 9.48 19.88 4.21
N LEU A 203 9.44 20.11 5.52
CA LEU A 203 10.01 21.30 6.14
C LEU A 203 11.53 21.35 5.95
N LEU A 204 12.23 20.25 6.14
CA LEU A 204 13.67 20.15 5.94
C LEU A 204 14.06 20.43 4.48
N GLU A 205 13.33 19.86 3.51
CA GLU A 205 13.56 20.14 2.10
C GLU A 205 13.35 21.62 1.75
N SER A 206 12.30 22.25 2.29
CA SER A 206 12.02 23.67 2.07
C SER A 206 13.14 24.58 2.58
N LEU A 207 13.74 24.25 3.73
CA LEU A 207 14.87 24.99 4.30
C LEU A 207 16.13 24.84 3.44
N ILE A 208 16.39 23.62 2.94
CA ILE A 208 17.54 23.34 2.07
C ILE A 208 17.39 24.04 0.71
N MET A 209 16.17 24.11 0.16
CA MET A 209 15.91 24.80 -1.11
C MET A 209 15.85 26.33 -0.98
N GLY A 210 15.54 26.87 0.20
CA GLY A 210 15.53 28.32 0.47
C GLY A 210 16.91 28.97 0.62
N GLU A 211 17.99 28.18 0.74
CA GLU A 211 19.38 28.67 0.84
C GLU A 211 20.13 28.73 -0.50
N ARG A 212 19.44 28.61 -1.65
CA ARG A 212 20.02 28.77 -3.00
C ARG A 212 19.57 30.02 -3.74
#